data_AF-A0A956YTT9-F1
#
_entry.id   AF-A0A956YTT9-F1
#
_cell.length_a   1.000
_cell.length_b   1.000
_cell.length_c   1.000
_cell.angle_alpha   90.00
_cell.angle_beta   90.00
_cell.angle_gamma   90.00
#
_symmetry.space_group_name_H-M   'P 1'
#
loop_
_entity.id
_entity.type
_entity.pdbx_description
1 polymer ?
#
loop_
_entity_poly.entity_id
_entity_poly.type
_entity_poly.pdbx_seq_one_letter_code
_entity_poly.pdbx_strand_id
1 'polypeptide(L)'
;MATQIMTNRAEALPRIRKLNKTRINVFLDLCLTVIFLVEMEEHFTGLPLHEVLGLVFAAAFSLHIILHWDWVVSITRTFFRKLLHESRLNYILNVLLFADMLFVTVSGVLISRTLGLNLQLSESLEGILRPIHMIGAELVLMLVAAHVALHWKWIMTNGGKYLFGWLPKARSK
;
A
#
# COMPACT_ATOMS: atom_id res chain seq x y z
N MET A 1 -24.76 -45.73 -43.79
CA MET A 1 -23.54 -45.52 -42.98
C MET A 1 -23.28 -44.02 -42.88
N ALA A 2 -24.16 -43.28 -42.19
CA ALA A 2 -24.19 -41.82 -42.20
C ALA A 2 -24.74 -41.27 -40.87
N THR A 3 -24.17 -41.66 -39.73
CA THR A 3 -24.66 -41.17 -38.42
C THR A 3 -23.62 -41.35 -37.32
N GLN A 4 -22.43 -40.75 -37.42
CA GLN A 4 -21.50 -40.78 -36.26
C GLN A 4 -20.38 -39.73 -36.23
N ILE A 5 -20.60 -38.52 -36.75
CA ILE A 5 -19.58 -37.45 -36.65
C ILE A 5 -20.19 -36.12 -36.22
N MET A 6 -21.03 -36.12 -35.18
CA MET A 6 -21.48 -34.89 -34.52
C MET A 6 -21.42 -35.02 -32.99
N THR A 7 -20.34 -35.59 -32.46
CA THR A 7 -20.08 -35.57 -31.01
C THR A 7 -18.93 -34.63 -30.68
N ASN A 8 -19.27 -33.58 -29.92
CA ASN A 8 -18.42 -32.92 -28.94
C ASN A 8 -17.09 -32.34 -29.44
N ARG A 9 -17.14 -31.10 -29.93
CA ARG A 9 -16.12 -30.11 -29.59
C ARG A 9 -16.81 -28.84 -29.10
N ALA A 10 -17.35 -28.90 -27.89
CA ALA A 10 -17.38 -27.69 -27.07
C ALA A 10 -15.91 -27.39 -26.76
N GLU A 11 -15.31 -26.46 -27.50
CA GLU A 11 -13.96 -25.98 -27.25
C GLU A 11 -13.89 -25.48 -25.80
N ALA A 12 -13.16 -26.22 -24.96
CA ALA A 12 -12.94 -25.81 -23.59
C ALA A 12 -12.12 -24.51 -23.62
N LEU A 13 -12.81 -23.37 -23.42
CA LEU A 13 -12.17 -22.06 -23.32
C LEU A 13 -11.00 -22.14 -22.32
N PRO A 14 -9.84 -21.53 -22.64
CA PRO A 14 -8.68 -21.57 -21.78
C PRO A 14 -9.07 -21.04 -20.40
N ARG A 15 -8.92 -21.88 -19.36
CA ARG A 15 -9.20 -21.51 -17.98
C ARG A 15 -8.24 -20.38 -17.60
N ILE A 16 -8.71 -19.13 -17.64
CA ILE A 16 -7.95 -17.96 -17.19
C ILE A 16 -7.46 -18.25 -15.77
N ARG A 17 -6.14 -18.28 -15.59
CA ARG A 17 -5.53 -18.58 -14.29
C ARG A 17 -5.88 -17.45 -13.34
N LYS A 18 -6.74 -17.73 -12.36
CA LYS A 18 -7.14 -16.75 -11.34
C LYS A 18 -5.91 -16.35 -10.52
N LEU A 19 -5.61 -15.05 -10.47
CA LEU A 19 -4.50 -14.53 -9.70
C LEU A 19 -4.73 -14.72 -8.19
N ASN A 20 -3.66 -14.97 -7.43
CA ASN A 20 -3.77 -15.13 -5.98
C ASN A 20 -3.77 -13.75 -5.31
N LYS A 21 -4.95 -13.28 -4.89
CA LYS A 21 -5.16 -11.97 -4.27
C LYS A 21 -4.23 -11.72 -3.07
N THR A 22 -4.07 -12.70 -2.18
CA THR A 22 -3.19 -12.54 -1.00
C THR A 22 -1.72 -12.33 -1.40
N ARG A 23 -1.24 -13.01 -2.44
CA ARG A 23 0.13 -12.81 -2.93
C ARG A 23 0.31 -11.42 -3.53
N ILE A 24 -0.67 -10.94 -4.30
CA ILE A 24 -0.64 -9.59 -4.87
C ILE A 24 -0.59 -8.56 -3.74
N ASN A 25 -1.44 -8.69 -2.72
CA ASN A 25 -1.48 -7.75 -1.60
C ASN A 25 -0.14 -7.72 -0.86
N VAL A 26 0.41 -8.87 -0.48
CA VAL A 26 1.72 -8.94 0.20
C VAL A 26 2.84 -8.35 -0.64
N PHE A 27 2.82 -8.59 -1.95
CA PHE A 27 3.80 -8.00 -2.87
C PHE A 27 3.66 -6.48 -2.94
N LEU A 28 2.43 -5.96 -3.06
CA LEU A 28 2.15 -4.53 -3.08
C LEU A 28 2.58 -3.86 -1.76
N ASP A 29 2.28 -4.47 -0.62
CA ASP A 29 2.66 -3.98 0.71
C ASP A 29 4.19 -3.92 0.87
N LEU A 30 4.89 -4.93 0.34
CA LEU A 30 6.35 -4.93 0.31
C LEU A 30 6.90 -3.81 -0.58
N CYS A 31 6.35 -3.63 -1.78
CA CYS A 31 6.75 -2.54 -2.68
C CYS A 31 6.51 -1.18 -2.04
N LEU A 32 5.33 -0.96 -1.44
CA LEU A 32 5.01 0.28 -0.73
C LEU A 32 5.98 0.55 0.40
N THR A 33 6.29 -0.47 1.21
CA THR A 33 7.23 -0.34 2.33
C THR A 33 8.62 0.04 1.84
N VAL A 34 9.11 -0.58 0.76
CA VAL A 34 10.43 -0.28 0.20
C VAL A 34 10.48 1.14 -0.38
N ILE A 35 9.48 1.53 -1.17
CA ILE A 35 9.41 2.88 -1.76
C ILE A 35 9.36 3.92 -0.64
N PHE A 36 8.49 3.71 0.36
CA PHE A 36 8.37 4.59 1.52
C PHE A 36 9.70 4.78 2.25
N LEU A 37 10.43 3.70 2.53
CA LEU A 37 11.73 3.79 3.22
C LEU A 37 12.79 4.56 2.41
N VAL A 38 12.75 4.46 1.08
CA VAL A 38 13.64 5.23 0.20
C VAL A 38 13.24 6.71 0.18
N GLU A 39 11.93 6.98 0.18
CA GLU A 39 11.37 8.34 0.16
C GLU A 39 11.68 9.13 1.43
N MET A 40 11.81 8.45 2.58
CA MET A 40 12.18 9.07 3.87
C MET A 40 13.57 9.72 3.88
N GLU A 41 14.46 9.39 2.93
CA GLU A 41 15.81 9.95 2.84
C GLU A 41 15.96 10.86 1.62
N GLU A 42 15.44 12.10 1.76
CA GLU A 42 15.59 13.15 0.74
C GLU A 42 17.07 13.46 0.48
N HIS A 43 17.93 13.47 1.51
CA HIS A 43 19.34 13.83 1.34
C HIS A 43 20.08 12.86 0.40
N PHE A 44 19.68 11.59 0.39
CA PHE A 44 20.24 10.57 -0.50
C PHE A 44 19.62 10.61 -1.90
N THR A 45 18.31 10.84 -2.01
CA THR A 45 17.58 10.83 -3.28
C THR A 45 17.71 12.14 -4.06
N GLY A 46 17.84 13.26 -3.36
CA GLY A 46 17.75 14.61 -3.92
C GLY A 46 16.32 15.00 -4.24
N LEU A 47 16.05 16.31 -4.21
CA LEU A 47 14.71 16.87 -4.34
C LEU A 47 13.92 16.38 -5.58
N PRO A 48 14.49 16.32 -6.81
CA PRO A 48 13.71 15.87 -7.97
C PRO A 48 13.27 14.40 -7.87
N LEU A 49 14.14 13.52 -7.34
CA LEU A 49 13.78 12.11 -7.17
C LEU A 49 12.81 11.91 -6.01
N HIS A 50 12.95 12.66 -4.92
CA HIS A 50 11.98 12.64 -3.82
C HIS A 50 10.57 13.00 -4.31
N GLU A 51 10.42 14.05 -5.12
CA GLU A 51 9.10 14.44 -5.67
C GLU A 51 8.53 13.37 -6.63
N VAL A 52 9.36 12.77 -7.50
CA VAL A 52 8.91 11.70 -8.41
C VAL A 52 8.55 10.44 -7.63
N LEU A 53 9.37 10.04 -6.66
CA LEU A 53 9.12 8.88 -5.81
C LEU A 53 7.84 9.06 -5.01
N GLY A 54 7.60 10.24 -4.45
CA GLY A 54 6.36 10.55 -3.74
C GLY A 54 5.12 10.46 -4.62
N LEU A 55 5.18 10.87 -5.89
CA LEU A 55 4.06 10.65 -6.82
C LEU A 55 3.83 9.16 -7.14
N VAL A 56 4.91 8.40 -7.34
CA VAL A 56 4.82 6.96 -7.58
C VAL A 56 4.24 6.26 -6.35
N PHE A 57 4.69 6.65 -5.15
CA PHE A 57 4.18 6.18 -3.88
C PHE A 57 2.70 6.52 -3.71
N ALA A 58 2.29 7.77 -3.96
CA ALA A 58 0.90 8.21 -3.87
C ALA A 58 -0.03 7.39 -4.79
N ALA A 59 0.42 7.11 -6.02
CA ALA A 59 -0.32 6.26 -6.96
C ALA A 59 -0.43 4.81 -6.47
N ALA A 60 0.67 4.22 -6.00
CA ALA A 60 0.69 2.86 -5.46
C ALA A 60 -0.16 2.73 -4.18
N PHE A 61 -0.10 3.73 -3.31
CA PHE A 61 -0.89 3.80 -2.07
C PHE A 61 -2.38 3.92 -2.39
N SER A 62 -2.75 4.77 -3.34
CA SER A 62 -4.12 4.88 -3.83
C SER A 62 -4.64 3.54 -4.37
N LEU A 63 -3.83 2.82 -5.16
CA LEU A 63 -4.15 1.48 -5.64
C LEU A 63 -4.34 0.49 -4.48
N HIS A 64 -3.47 0.52 -3.46
CA HIS A 64 -3.60 -0.33 -2.27
C HIS A 64 -4.93 -0.09 -1.56
N ILE A 65 -5.31 1.17 -1.33
CA ILE A 65 -6.60 1.50 -0.70
C ILE A 65 -7.79 1.02 -1.55
N ILE A 66 -7.75 1.21 -2.87
CA ILE A 66 -8.81 0.73 -3.78
C ILE A 66 -8.94 -0.79 -3.72
N LEU A 67 -7.82 -1.53 -3.75
CA LEU A 67 -7.82 -3.00 -3.67
C LEU A 67 -8.35 -3.52 -2.32
N HIS A 68 -8.24 -2.70 -1.29
CA HIS A 68 -8.70 -2.97 0.07
C HIS A 68 -10.01 -2.24 0.44
N TRP A 69 -10.73 -1.67 -0.53
CA TRP A 69 -11.91 -0.84 -0.28
C TRP A 69 -13.02 -1.55 0.50
N ASP A 70 -13.27 -2.83 0.19
CA ASP A 70 -14.25 -3.65 0.91
C ASP A 70 -13.91 -3.77 2.40
N TRP A 71 -12.62 -3.90 2.71
CA TRP A 71 -12.14 -3.95 4.10
C TRP A 71 -12.33 -2.61 4.78
N VAL A 72 -12.02 -1.49 4.10
CA VAL A 72 -12.25 -0.13 4.63
C VAL A 72 -13.73 0.04 4.99
N VAL A 73 -14.65 -0.23 4.06
CA VAL A 73 -16.10 -0.10 4.28
C VAL A 73 -16.58 -1.01 5.41
N SER A 74 -16.13 -2.27 5.44
CA SER A 74 -16.51 -3.23 6.47
C SER A 74 -16.08 -2.75 7.85
N ILE A 75 -14.84 -2.29 7.98
CA ILE A 75 -14.26 -1.88 9.25
C ILE A 75 -14.86 -0.56 9.76
N THR A 76 -15.11 0.42 8.87
CA THR A 76 -15.84 1.65 9.23
C THR A 76 -17.23 1.34 9.76
N ARG A 77 -17.94 0.35 9.18
CA ARG A 77 -19.26 -0.09 9.67
C ARG A 77 -19.19 -0.78 11.03
N THR A 78 -18.18 -1.61 11.28
CA THR A 78 -18.03 -2.32 12.56
C THR A 78 -17.56 -1.41 13.69
N PHE A 79 -16.86 -0.31 13.41
CA PHE A 79 -16.50 0.68 14.43
C PHE A 79 -17.72 1.21 15.20
N PHE A 80 -18.84 1.44 14.50
CA PHE A 80 -20.10 1.87 15.13
C PHE A 80 -20.84 0.74 15.86
N ARG A 81 -20.39 -0.52 15.77
CA ARG A 81 -20.99 -1.71 16.38
C ARG A 81 -19.95 -2.47 17.22
N LYS A 82 -19.72 -1.99 18.46
CA LYS A 82 -18.98 -2.66 19.57
C LYS A 82 -17.82 -3.58 19.14
N LEU A 83 -16.62 -3.03 18.99
CA LEU A 83 -15.39 -3.78 18.74
C LEU A 83 -14.75 -4.35 20.02
N LEU A 84 -14.14 -5.54 19.91
CA LEU A 84 -13.20 -6.08 20.92
C LEU A 84 -11.91 -5.22 20.97
N HIS A 85 -11.22 -5.22 22.11
CA HIS A 85 -10.12 -4.27 22.42
C HIS A 85 -8.98 -4.26 21.37
N GLU A 86 -8.51 -5.43 20.91
CA GLU A 86 -7.42 -5.50 19.93
C GLU A 86 -7.81 -5.03 18.52
N SER A 87 -9.06 -5.29 18.12
CA SER A 87 -9.58 -4.80 16.83
C SER A 87 -9.73 -3.28 16.84
N ARG A 88 -9.91 -2.65 18.01
CA ARG A 88 -10.01 -1.19 18.14
C ARG A 88 -8.65 -0.50 18.00
N LEU A 89 -7.57 -1.05 18.57
CA LEU A 89 -6.22 -0.49 18.42
C LEU A 89 -5.77 -0.52 16.96
N ASN A 90 -5.88 -1.69 16.31
CA ASN A 90 -5.55 -1.82 14.89
C ASN A 90 -6.39 -0.87 14.02
N TYR A 91 -7.67 -0.70 14.35
CA TYR A 91 -8.52 0.27 13.66
C TYR A 91 -8.02 1.71 13.80
N ILE A 92 -7.81 2.17 15.04
CA ILE A 92 -7.36 3.54 15.31
C ILE A 92 -6.03 3.80 14.60
N LEU A 93 -5.09 2.86 14.69
CA LEU A 93 -3.81 2.98 14.03
C LEU A 93 -3.95 3.09 12.50
N ASN A 94 -4.77 2.25 11.88
CA ASN A 94 -4.97 2.30 10.43
C ASN A 94 -5.66 3.59 9.98
N VAL A 95 -6.59 4.14 10.77
CA VAL A 95 -7.22 5.43 10.48
C VAL A 95 -6.22 6.57 10.60
N LEU A 96 -5.41 6.58 11.67
CA LEU A 96 -4.35 7.57 11.86
C LEU A 96 -3.33 7.51 10.73
N LEU A 97 -2.89 6.30 10.37
CA LEU A 97 -1.93 6.09 9.29
C LEU A 97 -2.51 6.54 7.95
N PHE A 98 -3.77 6.24 7.65
CA PHE A 98 -4.43 6.74 6.43
C PHE A 98 -4.54 8.27 6.41
N ALA A 99 -4.97 8.88 7.51
CA ALA A 99 -5.14 10.33 7.60
C ALA A 99 -3.80 11.07 7.47
N ASP A 100 -2.77 10.59 8.15
CA ASP A 100 -1.44 11.18 8.11
C ASP A 100 -0.76 10.97 6.75
N MET A 101 -0.87 9.76 6.17
CA MET A 101 -0.34 9.48 4.82
C MET A 101 -1.01 10.37 3.76
N LEU A 102 -2.32 10.60 3.88
CA LEU A 102 -3.04 11.54 3.01
C LEU A 102 -2.53 12.97 3.22
N PHE A 103 -2.34 13.39 4.47
CA PHE A 103 -1.82 14.71 4.81
C PHE A 103 -0.42 14.95 4.22
N VAL A 104 0.54 14.03 4.42
CA VAL A 104 1.90 14.17 3.88
C VAL A 104 1.91 14.13 2.36
N THR A 105 1.09 13.29 1.73
CA THR A 105 0.97 13.24 0.26
C THR A 105 0.47 14.56 -0.30
N VAL A 106 -0.64 15.09 0.25
CA VAL A 106 -1.23 16.34 -0.23
C VAL A 106 -0.30 17.52 0.02
N SER A 107 0.26 17.63 1.24
CA SER A 107 1.21 18.70 1.56
C SER A 107 2.48 18.63 0.71
N GLY A 108 3.01 17.43 0.43
CA GLY A 108 4.17 17.21 -0.43
C GLY A 108 3.92 17.67 -1.87
N VAL A 109 2.77 17.33 -2.44
CA VAL A 109 2.36 17.81 -3.77
C VAL A 109 2.23 19.34 -3.80
N LEU A 110 1.66 19.93 -2.74
CA LEU A 110 1.48 21.38 -2.64
C LEU A 110 2.81 22.14 -2.57
N ILE A 111 3.81 21.61 -1.87
CA ILE A 111 5.14 22.24 -1.74
C ILE A 111 6.12 21.82 -2.84
N SER A 112 5.69 21.05 -3.84
CA SER A 112 6.53 20.60 -4.96
C SER A 112 7.11 21.78 -5.73
N ARG A 113 8.42 21.76 -5.97
CA ARG A 113 9.17 22.80 -6.67
C ARG A 113 9.68 22.36 -8.04
N THR A 114 9.93 21.06 -8.22
CA THR A 114 10.61 20.57 -9.43
C THR A 114 9.65 20.06 -10.50
N LEU A 115 8.49 19.52 -10.08
CA LEU A 115 7.50 18.95 -11.01
C LEU A 115 6.51 19.97 -11.59
N GLY A 116 6.61 21.24 -11.17
CA GLY A 116 5.69 22.30 -11.62
C GLY A 116 4.25 22.12 -11.13
N LEU A 117 4.04 21.30 -10.09
CA LEU A 117 2.74 21.08 -9.45
C LEU A 117 2.38 22.14 -8.39
N ASN A 118 3.31 23.06 -8.14
CA ASN A 118 3.10 24.21 -7.26
C ASN A 118 1.87 25.02 -7.73
N LEU A 119 0.97 25.32 -6.80
CA LEU A 119 -0.27 26.07 -7.06
C LEU A 119 -0.08 27.60 -6.91
N GLN A 120 1.13 28.11 -7.17
CA GLN A 120 1.53 29.50 -6.91
C GLN A 120 1.23 29.91 -5.47
N LEU A 121 1.52 29.02 -4.52
CA LEU A 121 1.31 29.28 -3.11
C LEU A 121 2.12 30.50 -2.66
N SER A 122 1.56 31.29 -1.75
CA SER A 122 2.31 32.40 -1.15
C SER A 122 3.49 31.86 -0.35
N GLU A 123 4.60 32.60 -0.35
CA GLU A 123 5.81 32.29 0.44
C GLU A 123 5.49 32.04 1.93
N SER A 124 4.49 32.77 2.46
CA SER A 124 4.00 32.59 3.82
C SER A 124 3.35 31.23 4.07
N LEU A 125 2.57 30.71 3.12
CA LEU A 125 1.94 29.39 3.24
C LEU A 125 2.96 28.28 3.04
N GLU A 126 3.89 28.42 2.10
CA GLU A 126 4.96 27.44 1.91
C GLU A 126 5.84 27.33 3.17
N GLY A 127 6.16 28.46 3.80
CA GLY A 127 6.93 28.50 5.05
C GLY A 127 6.26 27.79 6.23
N ILE A 128 4.94 27.60 6.20
CA ILE A 128 4.18 26.84 7.20
C ILE A 128 4.03 25.37 6.78
N LEU A 129 3.69 25.13 5.51
CA LEU A 129 3.43 23.79 4.99
C LEU A 129 4.67 22.90 5.02
N ARG A 130 5.85 23.43 4.71
CA ARG A 130 7.10 22.64 4.69
C ARG A 130 7.43 22.06 6.08
N PRO A 131 7.47 22.85 7.18
CA PRO A 131 7.65 22.30 8.53
C PRO A 131 6.61 21.25 8.92
N ILE A 132 5.32 21.50 8.65
CA ILE A 132 4.28 20.55 9.05
C ILE A 132 4.34 19.27 8.21
N HIS A 133 4.70 19.37 6.92
CA HIS A 133 4.98 18.21 6.08
C HIS A 133 6.10 17.34 6.67
N MET A 134 7.22 17.95 7.10
CA MET A 134 8.33 17.21 7.72
C MET A 134 7.91 16.53 9.03
N ILE A 135 7.17 17.22 9.90
CA ILE A 135 6.63 16.64 11.14
C ILE A 135 5.67 15.48 10.83
N GLY A 136 4.81 15.64 9.83
CA GLY A 136 3.93 14.57 9.35
C GLY A 136 4.71 13.37 8.81
N ALA A 137 5.80 13.60 8.05
CA ALA A 137 6.63 12.52 7.53
C ALA A 137 7.31 11.71 8.66
N GLU A 138 7.80 12.38 9.70
CA GLU A 138 8.32 11.71 10.90
C GLU A 138 7.23 10.93 11.64
N LEU A 139 6.02 11.52 11.76
CA LEU A 139 4.87 10.85 12.37
C LEU A 139 4.47 9.60 11.60
N VAL A 140 4.41 9.66 10.27
CA VAL A 140 4.00 8.54 9.44
C VAL A 140 5.00 7.40 9.53
N LEU A 141 6.30 7.71 9.65
CA LEU A 141 7.34 6.71 9.91
C LEU A 141 7.09 5.97 11.23
N MET A 142 6.77 6.69 12.32
CA MET A 142 6.42 6.08 13.60
C MET A 142 5.15 5.22 13.51
N LEU A 143 4.12 5.70 12.81
CA LEU A 143 2.86 4.96 12.63
C LEU A 143 3.07 3.69 11.80
N VAL A 144 3.88 3.74 10.73
CA VAL A 144 4.25 2.57 9.92
C VAL A 144 5.02 1.56 10.75
N ALA A 145 5.99 2.01 11.55
CA ALA A 145 6.75 1.12 12.44
C ALA A 145 5.83 0.42 13.46
N ALA A 146 4.89 1.15 14.07
CA ALA A 146 3.89 0.58 14.96
C ALA A 146 2.97 -0.43 14.25
N HIS A 147 2.56 -0.12 13.01
CA HIS A 147 1.73 -0.99 12.19
C HIS A 147 2.45 -2.31 11.89
N VAL A 148 3.71 -2.25 11.45
CA VAL A 148 4.53 -3.44 11.20
C VAL A 148 4.73 -4.26 12.47
N ALA A 149 4.98 -3.60 13.61
CA ALA A 149 5.16 -4.28 14.90
C ALA A 149 3.90 -5.06 15.33
N LEU A 150 2.71 -4.46 15.20
CA LEU A 150 1.43 -5.13 15.48
C LEU A 150 1.19 -6.35 14.59
N HIS A 151 1.66 -6.31 13.34
CA HIS A 151 1.50 -7.40 12.38
C HIS A 151 2.69 -8.38 12.31
N TRP A 152 3.73 -8.20 13.14
CA TRP A 152 4.99 -8.96 13.07
C TRP A 152 4.81 -10.48 13.10
N LYS A 153 3.94 -10.99 14.00
CA LYS A 153 3.67 -12.43 14.13
C LYS A 153 3.13 -13.01 12.83
N TRP A 154 2.23 -12.29 12.16
CA TRP A 154 1.66 -12.74 10.90
C TRP A 154 2.70 -12.71 9.78
N ILE A 155 3.52 -11.66 9.73
CA ILE A 155 4.60 -11.50 8.74
C ILE A 155 5.60 -12.65 8.85
N MET A 156 6.07 -12.97 10.05
CA MET A 156 7.02 -14.09 10.25
C MET A 156 6.44 -15.45 9.88
N THR A 157 5.14 -15.66 10.15
CA THR A 157 4.49 -16.95 9.90
C THR A 157 4.10 -17.14 8.43
N ASN A 158 3.72 -16.07 7.73
CA ASN A 158 3.09 -16.14 6.42
C ASN A 158 3.90 -15.50 5.29
N GLY A 159 4.80 -14.56 5.60
CA GLY A 159 5.54 -13.76 4.62
C GLY A 159 6.32 -14.63 3.64
N GLY A 160 7.14 -15.55 4.15
CA GLY A 160 7.92 -16.46 3.30
C GLY A 160 7.06 -17.38 2.42
N LYS A 161 5.90 -17.82 2.92
CA LYS A 161 4.96 -18.67 2.16
C LYS A 161 4.35 -17.93 0.97
N TYR A 162 4.00 -16.66 1.13
CA TYR A 162 3.35 -15.89 0.07
C TYR A 162 4.35 -15.24 -0.90
N LEU A 163 5.54 -14.86 -0.43
CA LEU A 163 6.60 -14.28 -1.26
C LEU A 163 7.41 -15.35 -2.01
N PHE A 164 7.80 -16.44 -1.34
CA PHE A 164 8.72 -17.43 -1.88
C PHE A 164 8.10 -18.83 -2.07
N GLY A 165 6.79 -18.97 -1.88
CA GLY A 165 6.09 -20.26 -2.05
C GLY A 165 6.08 -20.82 -3.48
N TRP A 166 6.70 -20.15 -4.45
CA TRP A 166 6.99 -20.70 -5.78
C TRP A 166 8.33 -21.45 -5.84
N LEU A 167 9.20 -21.30 -4.83
CA LEU A 167 10.52 -21.93 -4.84
C LEU A 167 10.34 -23.43 -4.64
N PRO A 168 10.99 -24.27 -5.45
CA PRO A 168 10.98 -25.71 -5.22
C PRO A 168 11.51 -25.97 -3.82
N LYS A 169 10.77 -26.71 -2.98
CA LYS A 169 11.34 -27.21 -1.73
C LYS A 169 12.54 -28.06 -2.07
N ALA A 170 13.73 -27.68 -1.57
CA ALA A 170 14.89 -28.55 -1.63
C ALA A 170 14.51 -29.88 -0.98
N ARG A 171 14.57 -30.96 -1.75
CA ARG A 171 14.28 -32.31 -1.29
C ARG A 171 15.39 -32.68 -0.29
N SER A 172 15.14 -32.58 1.00
CA SER A 172 16.10 -33.05 2.01
C SER A 172 16.27 -34.56 1.83
N LYS A 173 17.50 -35.01 1.61
CA LYS A 173 17.86 -36.42 1.66
C LYS A 173 17.84 -36.92 3.09
#